data_AF-A0A482RGY3-F1
#
_entry.id   AF-A0A482RGY3-F1
#
_cell.length_a   1.000
_cell.length_b   1.000
_cell.length_c   1.000
_cell.angle_alpha   90.00
_cell.angle_beta   90.00
_cell.angle_gamma   90.00
#
_symmetry.space_group_name_H-M   'P 1'
#
loop_
_entity.id
_entity.type
_entity.pdbx_description
1 polymer ?
#
loop_
_entity_poly.entity_id
_entity_poly.type
_entity_poly.pdbx_seq_one_letter_code
_entity_poly.pdbx_strand_id
1 'polypeptide(L)'
;AIAALPKVNTARPRVVIITQGSDATVVASNGEVHTVPVAKLDAAKIVDTNGAGDAMVGGTLAFLAKGASLDDAVVAGHWAAQHILQRSGCVFDHAVQYKPESA
;
A
#
# COMPACT_ATOMS: atom_id res chain seq x y z
N ALA A 1 8.31 17.87 7.60
CA ALA A 1 7.53 16.77 6.99
C ALA A 1 6.42 16.32 7.94
N ILE A 2 5.27 15.83 7.44
CA ILE A 2 4.12 15.39 8.25
C ILE A 2 4.53 14.36 9.32
N ALA A 3 5.49 13.47 9.00
CA ALA A 3 6.02 12.48 9.93
C ALA A 3 6.60 13.09 11.23
N ALA A 4 7.16 14.31 11.16
CA ALA A 4 7.82 14.98 12.29
C ALA A 4 6.89 15.87 13.14
N LEU A 5 5.60 15.95 12.82
CA LEU A 5 4.66 16.76 13.61
C LEU A 5 4.56 16.25 15.07
N PRO A 6 4.19 17.08 16.04
CA PRO A 6 3.99 16.61 17.42
C PRO A 6 2.95 15.47 17.49
N LYS A 7 3.13 14.50 18.40
CA LYS A 7 2.12 13.49 18.77
C LYS A 7 2.28 13.04 20.21
N VAL A 8 1.19 12.58 20.82
CA VAL A 8 1.15 12.15 22.23
C VAL A 8 2.06 10.96 22.50
N ASN A 9 2.01 9.92 21.67
CA ASN A 9 2.83 8.74 21.84
C ASN A 9 4.26 9.01 21.34
N THR A 10 5.25 9.04 22.23
CA THR A 10 6.66 9.25 21.85
C THR A 10 7.44 7.95 21.62
N ALA A 11 6.90 6.79 22.03
CA ALA A 11 7.59 5.50 21.99
C ALA A 11 7.70 4.89 20.58
N ARG A 12 6.90 5.34 19.62
CA ARG A 12 6.95 4.90 18.22
C ARG A 12 7.01 6.09 17.28
N PRO A 13 7.85 6.09 16.24
CA PRO A 13 7.83 7.15 15.23
C PRO A 13 6.49 7.20 14.51
N ARG A 14 6.08 8.38 14.00
CA ARG A 14 4.97 8.45 13.06
C ARG A 14 5.42 7.85 11.74
N VAL A 15 4.55 7.05 11.14
CA VAL A 15 4.69 6.58 9.77
C VAL A 15 3.66 7.34 8.92
N VAL A 16 4.10 7.82 7.77
CA VAL A 16 3.24 8.46 6.76
C VAL A 16 3.45 7.72 5.45
N ILE A 17 2.35 7.33 4.80
CA ILE A 17 2.34 6.66 3.51
C ILE A 17 1.41 7.45 2.60
N ILE A 18 1.91 7.94 1.47
CA ILE A 18 1.18 8.77 0.51
C ILE A 18 1.17 8.05 -0.83
N THR A 19 0.00 7.58 -1.25
CA THR A 19 -0.20 6.95 -2.55
C THR A 19 -0.36 8.00 -3.65
N GLN A 20 0.06 7.67 -4.87
CA GLN A 20 0.04 8.59 -6.02
C GLN A 20 -0.48 7.89 -7.29
N GLY A 21 -1.51 7.04 -7.15
CA GLY A 21 -2.02 6.24 -8.25
C GLY A 21 -0.96 5.27 -8.77
N SER A 22 -0.56 5.41 -10.03
CA SER A 22 0.47 4.59 -10.68
C SER A 22 1.90 5.02 -10.35
N ASP A 23 2.09 6.21 -9.76
CA ASP A 23 3.41 6.68 -9.37
C ASP A 23 3.87 6.03 -8.07
N ALA A 24 5.17 6.10 -7.79
CA ALA A 24 5.75 5.51 -6.59
C ALA A 24 5.09 6.07 -5.32
N THR A 25 4.85 5.19 -4.34
CA THR A 25 4.29 5.57 -3.04
C THR A 25 5.37 6.20 -2.17
N VAL A 26 5.09 7.38 -1.61
CA VAL A 26 6.03 8.06 -0.71
C VAL A 26 5.82 7.52 0.70
N VAL A 27 6.91 7.08 1.32
CA VAL A 27 6.96 6.60 2.70
C VAL A 27 7.85 7.54 3.50
N ALA A 28 7.37 7.99 4.66
CA ALA A 28 8.14 8.80 5.57
C ALA A 28 8.03 8.28 7.01
N SER A 29 9.18 7.96 7.61
CA SER A 29 9.27 7.58 9.01
C SER A 29 10.65 7.88 9.57
N ASN A 30 10.73 8.16 10.88
CA ASN A 30 12.00 8.38 11.59
C ASN A 30 12.95 9.42 10.95
N GLY A 31 12.40 10.47 10.34
CA GLY A 31 13.18 11.52 9.66
C GLY A 31 13.67 11.16 8.26
N GLU A 32 13.43 9.93 7.82
CA GLU A 32 13.73 9.45 6.47
C GLU A 32 12.48 9.55 5.58
N VAL A 33 12.72 9.83 4.30
CA VAL A 33 11.71 9.84 3.24
C VAL A 33 12.26 9.06 2.07
N HIS A 34 11.52 8.07 1.61
CA HIS A 34 11.86 7.26 0.45
C HIS A 34 10.58 6.89 -0.33
N THR A 35 10.76 6.24 -1.47
CA THR A 35 9.66 5.84 -2.34
C THR A 35 9.66 4.34 -2.57
N VAL A 36 8.49 3.72 -2.52
CA VAL A 36 8.27 2.32 -2.90
C VAL A 36 7.61 2.32 -4.29
N PRO A 37 8.26 1.76 -5.32
CA PRO A 37 7.72 1.75 -6.68
C PRO A 37 6.44 0.92 -6.74
N VAL A 38 5.46 1.40 -7.50
CA VAL A 38 4.23 0.66 -7.81
C VAL A 38 4.45 -0.08 -9.12
N ALA A 39 4.15 -1.37 -9.16
CA ALA A 39 4.18 -2.11 -10.43
C ALA A 39 3.19 -1.50 -11.43
N LYS A 40 3.55 -1.49 -12.72
CA LYS A 40 2.68 -0.92 -13.75
C LYS A 40 1.56 -1.91 -14.07
N LEU A 41 0.32 -1.46 -13.96
CA LEU A 41 -0.86 -2.18 -14.45
C LEU A 41 -1.26 -1.61 -15.80
N ASP A 42 -1.48 -2.49 -16.78
CA ASP A 42 -2.03 -2.10 -18.08
C ASP A 42 -3.40 -1.45 -17.88
N ALA A 43 -3.59 -0.25 -18.46
CA ALA A 43 -4.84 0.50 -18.37
C ALA A 43 -6.03 -0.30 -18.91
N ALA A 44 -5.82 -1.20 -19.89
CA ALA A 44 -6.86 -2.06 -20.41
C ALA A 44 -7.38 -3.11 -19.40
N LYS A 45 -6.62 -3.37 -18.32
CA LYS A 45 -7.03 -4.27 -17.23
C LYS A 45 -7.77 -3.54 -16.11
N ILE A 46 -7.78 -2.21 -16.10
CA ILE A 46 -8.47 -1.43 -15.07
C ILE A 46 -9.97 -1.43 -15.39
N VAL A 47 -10.75 -2.00 -14.48
CA VAL A 47 -12.21 -2.12 -14.56
C VAL A 47 -12.89 -1.05 -13.72
N ASP A 48 -12.43 -0.85 -12.47
CA ASP A 48 -12.99 0.11 -11.52
C ASP A 48 -11.89 0.61 -10.59
N THR A 49 -11.86 1.91 -10.31
CA THR A 49 -10.89 2.51 -9.38
C THR A 49 -11.39 2.58 -7.94
N ASN A 50 -12.68 2.34 -7.73
CA ASN A 50 -13.30 2.43 -6.42
C ASN A 50 -12.71 1.39 -5.45
N GLY A 51 -12.37 1.83 -4.24
CA GLY A 51 -11.82 0.96 -3.20
C GLY A 51 -10.35 0.57 -3.38
N ALA A 52 -9.63 1.04 -4.42
CA ALA A 52 -8.21 0.77 -4.58
C ALA A 52 -7.37 1.28 -3.39
N GLY A 53 -7.72 2.45 -2.85
CA GLY A 53 -7.10 2.99 -1.64
C GLY A 53 -7.40 2.16 -0.39
N ASP A 54 -8.64 1.70 -0.22
CA ASP A 54 -9.02 0.85 0.91
C ASP A 54 -8.29 -0.49 0.86
N ALA A 55 -8.17 -1.08 -0.33
CA ALA A 55 -7.41 -2.31 -0.56
C ALA A 55 -5.91 -2.12 -0.28
N MET A 56 -5.34 -0.98 -0.68
CA MET A 56 -3.96 -0.62 -0.34
C MET A 56 -3.73 -0.59 1.17
N VAL A 57 -4.62 0.08 1.90
CA VAL A 57 -4.55 0.15 3.37
C VAL A 57 -4.73 -1.24 3.98
N GLY A 58 -5.69 -2.02 3.51
CA GLY A 58 -5.96 -3.38 3.98
C GLY A 58 -4.76 -4.32 3.80
N GLY A 59 -4.16 -4.35 2.62
CA GLY A 59 -2.97 -5.14 2.34
C GLY A 59 -1.77 -4.73 3.19
N THR A 60 -1.56 -3.42 3.35
CA THR A 60 -0.49 -2.87 4.20
C THR A 60 -0.68 -3.28 5.66
N LEU A 61 -1.86 -3.08 6.22
CA LEU A 61 -2.16 -3.45 7.61
C LEU A 61 -2.03 -4.96 7.85
N ALA A 62 -2.48 -5.78 6.91
CA ALA A 62 -2.40 -7.24 7.01
C ALA A 62 -0.95 -7.73 7.13
N PHE A 63 -0.01 -7.11 6.43
CA PHE A 63 1.41 -7.48 6.46
C PHE A 63 2.15 -6.86 7.65
N LEU A 64 1.83 -5.62 8.04
CA LEU A 64 2.34 -5.04 9.29
C LEU A 64 1.93 -5.88 10.51
N ALA A 65 0.69 -6.38 10.54
CA ALA A 65 0.21 -7.25 11.62
C ALA A 65 0.95 -8.60 11.69
N LYS A 66 1.53 -9.05 10.57
CA LYS A 66 2.41 -10.24 10.50
C LYS A 66 3.87 -9.95 10.83
N GLY A 67 4.21 -8.70 11.18
CA GLY A 67 5.58 -8.30 11.49
C GLY A 67 6.47 -8.06 10.27
N ALA A 68 5.89 -7.89 9.08
CA ALA A 68 6.65 -7.52 7.89
C ALA A 68 7.29 -6.13 8.05
N SER A 69 8.32 -5.86 7.25
CA SER A 69 8.88 -4.51 7.16
C SER A 69 7.84 -3.53 6.60
N LEU A 70 8.05 -2.23 6.82
CA LEU A 70 7.16 -1.20 6.29
C LEU A 70 7.06 -1.27 4.76
N ASP A 71 8.19 -1.49 4.09
CA ASP A 71 8.26 -1.54 2.62
C ASP A 71 7.57 -2.79 2.08
N ASP A 72 7.80 -3.96 2.69
CA ASP A 72 7.12 -5.20 2.30
C ASP A 72 5.60 -5.09 2.49
N ALA A 73 5.18 -4.42 3.56
CA ALA A 73 3.76 -4.15 3.79
C ALA A 73 3.18 -3.21 2.73
N VAL A 74 3.91 -2.15 2.35
CA VAL A 74 3.48 -1.25 1.27
C VAL A 74 3.38 -1.99 -0.06
N VAL A 75 4.33 -2.88 -0.38
CA VAL A 75 4.28 -3.75 -1.57
C VAL A 75 3.04 -4.65 -1.54
N ALA A 76 2.70 -5.23 -0.39
CA ALA A 76 1.46 -6.00 -0.24
C ALA A 76 0.20 -5.15 -0.44
N GLY A 77 0.22 -3.90 0.01
CA GLY A 77 -0.82 -2.91 -0.27
C GLY A 77 -0.96 -2.62 -1.76
N HIS A 78 0.15 -2.41 -2.48
CA HIS A 78 0.13 -2.19 -3.93
C HIS A 78 -0.49 -3.35 -4.67
N TRP A 79 -0.11 -4.58 -4.32
CA TRP A 79 -0.68 -5.79 -4.90
C TRP A 79 -2.20 -5.89 -4.66
N ALA A 80 -2.65 -5.60 -3.43
CA ALA A 80 -4.07 -5.61 -3.10
C ALA A 80 -4.86 -4.56 -3.90
N ALA A 81 -4.32 -3.35 -4.04
CA ALA A 81 -4.92 -2.29 -4.85
C ALA A 81 -5.02 -2.71 -6.32
N GLN A 82 -3.96 -3.24 -6.91
CA GLN A 82 -3.97 -3.72 -8.29
C GLN A 82 -4.96 -4.86 -8.51
N HIS A 83 -5.16 -5.72 -7.52
CA HIS A 83 -6.17 -6.77 -7.61
C HIS A 83 -7.59 -6.20 -7.70
N ILE A 84 -7.88 -5.19 -6.87
CA ILE A 84 -9.18 -4.51 -6.86
C ILE A 84 -9.40 -3.66 -8.10
N LEU A 85 -8.36 -3.00 -8.63
CA LEU A 85 -8.45 -2.23 -9.88
C LEU A 85 -8.98 -3.06 -11.07
N GLN A 86 -8.80 -4.38 -11.04
CA GLN A 86 -9.20 -5.30 -12.11
C GLN A 86 -10.60 -5.92 -11.90
N ARG A 87 -11.38 -5.41 -10.95
CA ARG A 87 -12.71 -5.92 -10.58
C ARG A 87 -13.68 -4.76 -10.34
N SER A 88 -14.99 -5.01 -10.42
CA SER A 88 -16.00 -4.02 -10.05
C SER A 88 -16.16 -3.99 -8.52
N GLY A 89 -15.95 -2.83 -7.91
CA GLY A 89 -16.00 -2.65 -6.45
C GLY A 89 -14.82 -3.29 -5.69
N CYS A 90 -14.85 -3.17 -4.36
CA CYS A 90 -13.80 -3.66 -3.47
C CYS A 90 -14.06 -5.12 -3.04
N VAL A 91 -13.81 -6.06 -3.95
CA VAL A 91 -14.09 -7.49 -3.75
C VAL A 91 -12.86 -8.37 -3.98
N PHE A 92 -12.62 -9.30 -3.06
CA PHE A 92 -11.61 -10.35 -3.19
C PHE A 92 -12.32 -11.71 -3.24
N ASP A 93 -11.94 -12.56 -4.20
CA ASP A 93 -12.40 -13.95 -4.19
C ASP A 93 -11.70 -14.73 -3.06
N HIS A 94 -12.39 -15.66 -2.42
CA HIS A 94 -11.84 -16.46 -1.32
C HIS A 94 -10.54 -17.22 -1.65
N ALA A 95 -10.34 -17.57 -2.92
CA ALA A 95 -9.16 -18.30 -3.40
C ALA A 95 -7.94 -17.39 -3.67
N VAL A 96 -8.11 -16.07 -3.60
CA VAL A 96 -7.05 -15.12 -3.92
C VAL A 96 -5.98 -15.16 -2.82
N GLN A 97 -4.75 -15.41 -3.25
CA GLN A 97 -3.56 -15.44 -2.39
C GLN A 97 -2.62 -14.35 -2.82
N TYR A 98 -1.98 -13.70 -1.84
CA TYR A 98 -0.89 -12.76 -2.11
C TYR A 98 0.18 -13.43 -2.95
N LYS A 99 0.48 -12.81 -4.09
CA LYS A 99 1.55 -13.25 -5.01
C LYS A 99 2.42 -12.03 -5.28
N PRO A 100 3.55 -11.87 -4.58
CA PRO A 100 4.46 -10.79 -4.93
C PRO A 100 4.87 -10.98 -6.38
N GLU A 101 4.82 -9.92 -7.19
CA GLU A 101 5.52 -9.96 -8.48
C GLU A 101 7.00 -10.14 -8.16
N SER A 102 7.65 -11.11 -8.80
CA SER A 102 9.09 -11.28 -8.72
C SER A 102 9.75 -9.98 -9.17
N ALA A 103 10.49 -9.34 -8.27
CA ALA A 103 11.32 -8.18 -8.56
C ALA A 103 12.30 -8.46 -9.72
#